data_AF-A0A5E8BGZ8-F1
#
_entry.id   AF-A0A5E8BGZ8-F1
#
_cell.length_a   1.000
_cell.length_b   1.000
_cell.length_c   1.000
_cell.angle_alpha   90.00
_cell.angle_beta   90.00
_cell.angle_gamma   90.00
#
_symmetry.space_group_name_H-M   'P 1'
#
loop_
_entity.id
_entity.type
_entity.pdbx_description
1 polymer ?
#
loop_
_entity_poly.entity_id
_entity_poly.type
_entity_poly.pdbx_seq_one_letter_code
_entity_poly.pdbx_strand_id
1 'polypeptide(L)'
;MSSDLASFQQHLSSSKRIIALVGAGLSASSGLPTFRGSGGLWRNYDAMDLATPDAFQNDPSLVWQFYSYRRHAALRAKPNKGHYALAELARRRPGQFLTLTQNVDGLSARAQHPQEDLLCLHGDLFTVKCTSFMCSYKQEGVLDDPLTPALKVDDEEYAADPNYKKLNGGVATEDSDALKKSIFGKGPLMEQRDAGYSSGGLTTTDGLTTDGTDGYSSSSSFFFPNGYNAPPTGRKKKTEEVEPSVIEKEKEEEQEQEEQEEQEESKDNNDSHAHAKKKSRKKKFITKDIPIDLLPRCPSCKVGLLRPGVVWFGEALPFNVLQRADDFITADPPVDLILVIGTSGSVWPAAGYVEQVAMRGGKVAVFNIDVDEESSIATDLIKNGGGWAFQGDAAEILPKALEPIIGTLRPHRKY
;
A
#
# COMPACT_ATOMS: atom_id res chain seq x y z
N MET A 1 -1.74 -21.59 17.92
CA MET A 1 -0.65 -20.76 17.34
C MET A 1 0.54 -20.85 18.26
N SER A 2 1.77 -20.95 17.75
CA SER A 2 2.98 -20.89 18.58
C SER A 2 3.51 -19.47 18.65
N SER A 3 3.95 -19.02 19.82
CA SER A 3 4.77 -17.80 19.99
C SER A 3 6.21 -18.14 20.36
N ASP A 4 6.61 -19.41 20.23
CA ASP A 4 7.95 -19.87 20.55
C ASP A 4 8.96 -19.39 19.49
N LEU A 5 9.78 -18.42 19.88
CA LEU A 5 10.82 -17.84 19.05
C LEU A 5 11.88 -18.87 18.63
N ALA A 6 12.22 -19.83 19.51
CA ALA A 6 13.28 -20.78 19.24
C ALA A 6 12.89 -21.76 18.12
N SER A 7 11.69 -22.32 18.15
CA SER A 7 11.19 -23.17 17.06
C SER A 7 11.05 -22.40 15.74
N PHE A 8 10.64 -21.13 15.78
CA PHE A 8 10.62 -20.29 14.58
C PHE A 8 12.03 -20.10 14.00
N GLN A 9 12.99 -19.71 14.84
CA GLN A 9 14.38 -19.50 14.44
C GLN A 9 15.02 -20.78 13.87
N GLN A 10 14.68 -21.94 14.44
CA GLN A 10 15.10 -23.24 13.93
C GLN A 10 14.52 -23.50 12.52
N HIS A 11 13.21 -23.27 12.33
CA HIS A 11 12.56 -23.42 11.02
C HIS A 11 13.15 -22.45 9.99
N LEU A 12 13.25 -21.16 10.34
CA LEU A 12 13.85 -20.10 9.54
C LEU A 12 15.25 -20.46 9.05
N SER A 13 16.08 -21.03 9.92
CA SER A 13 17.46 -21.41 9.57
C SER A 13 17.48 -22.53 8.51
N SER A 14 16.51 -23.45 8.57
CA SER A 14 16.36 -24.57 7.63
C SER A 14 15.64 -24.21 6.32
N SER A 15 14.90 -23.09 6.31
CA SER A 15 14.17 -22.62 5.14
C SER A 15 15.07 -22.34 3.95
N LYS A 16 14.65 -22.83 2.79
CA LYS A 16 15.34 -22.65 1.50
C LYS A 16 14.79 -21.46 0.73
N ARG A 17 13.47 -21.23 0.83
CA ARG A 17 12.79 -20.18 0.07
C ARG A 17 11.74 -19.51 0.92
N ILE A 18 11.94 -18.22 1.15
CA ILE A 18 11.18 -17.42 2.09
C ILE A 18 10.52 -16.28 1.31
N ILE A 19 9.27 -15.98 1.64
CA ILE A 19 8.60 -14.77 1.15
C ILE A 19 8.12 -13.91 2.32
N ALA A 20 8.23 -12.60 2.22
CA ALA A 20 7.67 -11.66 3.20
C ALA A 20 6.55 -10.84 2.56
N LEU A 21 5.36 -10.89 3.13
CA LEU A 21 4.25 -10.00 2.80
C LEU A 21 4.19 -8.87 3.83
N VAL A 22 4.43 -7.64 3.38
CA VAL A 22 4.56 -6.45 4.23
C VAL A 22 3.41 -5.48 3.98
N GLY A 23 2.81 -4.97 5.07
CA GLY A 23 1.83 -3.89 5.02
C GLY A 23 2.15 -2.70 5.91
N ALA A 24 1.18 -1.81 6.06
CA ALA A 24 1.37 -0.48 6.64
C ALA A 24 1.82 -0.53 8.11
N GLY A 25 1.52 -1.61 8.83
CA GLY A 25 1.96 -1.81 10.22
C GLY A 25 3.47 -1.85 10.39
N LEU A 26 4.24 -2.25 9.37
CA LEU A 26 5.71 -2.15 9.43
C LEU A 26 6.16 -0.68 9.47
N SER A 27 5.45 0.21 8.78
CA SER A 27 5.78 1.63 8.66
C SER A 27 5.23 2.48 9.82
N ALA A 28 4.36 1.92 10.66
CA ALA A 28 3.77 2.61 11.81
C ALA A 28 4.83 3.20 12.75
N SER A 29 5.85 2.40 13.12
CA SER A 29 6.96 2.83 14.00
C SER A 29 7.96 3.76 13.30
N SER A 30 7.71 4.09 12.03
CA SER A 30 8.41 5.14 11.30
C SER A 30 7.63 6.48 11.30
N GLY A 31 6.51 6.53 12.04
CA GLY A 31 5.67 7.73 12.15
C GLY A 31 4.62 7.88 11.04
N LEU A 32 4.35 6.81 10.27
CA LEU A 32 3.39 6.84 9.16
C LEU A 32 2.06 6.18 9.58
N PRO A 33 0.91 6.78 9.23
CA PRO A 33 -0.39 6.21 9.59
C PRO A 33 -0.66 4.90 8.85
N THR A 34 -1.39 4.00 9.51
CA THR A 34 -1.92 2.78 8.90
C THR A 34 -3.35 3.01 8.40
N PHE A 35 -3.87 2.16 7.53
CA PHE A 35 -5.26 2.26 7.04
C PHE A 35 -6.32 1.78 8.06
N ARG A 36 -5.95 1.54 9.32
CA ARG A 36 -6.87 1.07 10.37
C ARG A 36 -7.20 2.18 11.35
N GLY A 37 -8.44 2.18 11.85
CA GLY A 37 -8.92 3.16 12.83
C GLY A 37 -8.73 4.60 12.33
N SER A 38 -8.33 5.52 13.21
CA SER A 38 -8.17 6.94 12.84
C SER A 38 -7.08 7.20 11.78
N GLY A 39 -6.18 6.23 11.53
CA GLY A 39 -5.13 6.37 10.51
C GLY A 39 -5.62 6.23 9.07
N GLY A 40 -6.80 5.63 8.85
CA GLY A 40 -7.42 5.51 7.51
C GLY A 40 -8.01 6.82 6.98
N LEU A 41 -8.18 7.81 7.86
CA LEU A 41 -8.72 9.12 7.52
C LEU A 41 -7.60 10.12 7.22
N TRP A 42 -7.77 10.89 6.15
CA TRP A 42 -7.03 12.13 5.92
C TRP A 42 -8.01 13.30 5.95
N ARG A 43 -7.84 14.19 6.93
CA ARG A 43 -8.87 15.18 7.30
C ARG A 43 -10.19 14.45 7.61
N ASN A 44 -11.26 14.74 6.87
CA ASN A 44 -12.57 14.09 7.01
C ASN A 44 -12.85 13.08 5.88
N TYR A 45 -11.85 12.75 5.07
CA TYR A 45 -11.99 11.83 3.94
C TYR A 45 -11.38 10.47 4.27
N ASP A 46 -12.05 9.40 3.85
CA ASP A 46 -11.44 8.08 3.81
C ASP A 46 -10.37 8.04 2.71
N ALA A 47 -9.19 7.52 3.05
CA ALA A 47 -8.11 7.32 2.09
C ALA A 47 -8.51 6.41 0.92
N MET A 48 -9.42 5.45 1.13
CA MET A 48 -9.94 4.56 0.09
C MET A 48 -10.81 5.30 -0.91
N ASP A 49 -11.59 6.29 -0.47
CA ASP A 49 -12.43 7.11 -1.37
C ASP A 49 -11.58 8.00 -2.28
N LEU A 50 -10.48 8.55 -1.75
CA LEU A 50 -9.58 9.43 -2.50
C LEU A 50 -8.61 8.67 -3.42
N ALA A 51 -8.31 7.41 -3.12
CA ALA A 51 -7.38 6.59 -3.89
C ALA A 51 -8.11 5.78 -4.98
N THR A 52 -8.94 6.44 -5.79
CA THR A 52 -9.70 5.83 -6.91
C THR A 52 -9.49 6.61 -8.21
N PRO A 53 -9.63 5.97 -9.39
CA PRO A 53 -9.66 6.68 -10.67
C PRO A 53 -10.76 7.74 -10.74
N ASP A 54 -11.96 7.41 -10.25
CA ASP A 54 -13.12 8.29 -10.28
C ASP A 54 -12.92 9.55 -9.43
N ALA A 55 -12.35 9.42 -8.23
CA ALA A 55 -12.03 10.59 -7.40
C ALA A 55 -11.03 11.52 -8.09
N PHE A 56 -10.00 10.98 -8.76
CA PHE A 56 -9.05 11.81 -9.48
C PHE A 56 -9.64 12.46 -10.73
N GLN A 57 -10.57 11.79 -11.40
CA GLN A 57 -11.28 12.39 -12.54
C GLN A 57 -12.21 13.52 -12.09
N ASN A 58 -12.87 13.36 -10.94
CA ASN A 58 -13.81 14.33 -10.40
C ASN A 58 -13.11 15.54 -9.77
N ASP A 59 -12.10 15.31 -8.92
CA ASP A 59 -11.35 16.37 -8.23
C ASP A 59 -9.86 16.00 -8.14
N PRO A 60 -9.08 16.23 -9.21
CA PRO A 60 -7.65 15.96 -9.20
C PRO A 60 -6.88 16.86 -8.22
N SER A 61 -7.44 18.03 -7.85
CA SER A 61 -6.84 18.94 -6.88
C SER A 61 -6.85 18.33 -5.48
N LEU A 62 -8.01 17.84 -5.05
CA LEU A 62 -8.18 17.19 -3.75
C LEU A 62 -7.29 15.95 -3.63
N VAL A 63 -7.29 15.09 -4.67
CA VAL A 63 -6.47 13.88 -4.68
C VAL A 63 -4.98 14.25 -4.65
N TRP A 64 -4.53 15.25 -5.41
CA TRP A 64 -3.13 15.68 -5.34
C TRP A 64 -2.75 16.30 -3.99
N GLN A 65 -3.65 16.98 -3.29
CA GLN A 65 -3.39 17.44 -1.92
C GLN A 65 -3.19 16.26 -0.96
N PHE A 66 -4.06 15.24 -1.05
CA PHE A 66 -3.92 14.00 -0.27
C PHE A 66 -2.58 13.32 -0.53
N TYR A 67 -2.19 13.15 -1.78
CA TYR A 67 -0.91 12.53 -2.12
C TYR A 67 0.30 13.40 -1.78
N SER A 68 0.19 14.73 -1.86
CA SER A 68 1.27 15.64 -1.46
C SER A 68 1.50 15.57 0.05
N TYR A 69 0.44 15.52 0.86
CA TYR A 69 0.54 15.26 2.28
C TYR A 69 1.26 13.93 2.58
N ARG A 70 0.87 12.84 1.90
CA ARG A 70 1.48 11.52 2.11
C ARG A 70 2.95 11.47 1.67
N ARG A 71 3.30 12.11 0.55
CA ARG A 71 4.68 12.25 0.07
C ARG A 71 5.53 13.02 1.07
N HIS A 72 5.02 14.16 1.55
CA HIS A 72 5.68 14.98 2.57
C HIS A 72 5.95 14.17 3.84
N ALA A 73 4.95 13.44 4.35
CA ALA A 73 5.11 12.56 5.51
C ALA A 73 6.16 11.46 5.27
N ALA A 74 6.08 10.76 4.13
CA ALA A 74 6.98 9.67 3.78
C ALA A 74 8.44 10.13 3.65
N LEU A 75 8.70 11.32 3.07
CA LEU A 75 10.05 11.89 2.97
C LEU A 75 10.67 12.20 4.32
N ARG A 76 9.86 12.58 5.32
CA ARG A 76 10.32 12.89 6.69
C ARG A 76 10.49 11.65 7.58
N ALA A 77 9.72 10.58 7.31
CA ALA A 77 9.88 9.31 8.00
C ALA A 77 11.27 8.73 7.75
N LYS A 78 11.74 7.79 8.58
CA LYS A 78 12.99 7.04 8.39
C LYS A 78 12.71 5.55 8.46
N PRO A 79 13.37 4.69 7.67
CA PRO A 79 13.18 3.26 7.83
C PRO A 79 13.55 2.84 9.25
N ASN A 80 12.72 2.01 9.88
CA ASN A 80 12.96 1.47 11.20
C ASN A 80 13.75 0.14 11.15
N LYS A 81 14.06 -0.42 12.32
CA LYS A 81 14.82 -1.67 12.47
C LYS A 81 14.21 -2.85 11.70
N GLY A 82 12.89 -2.93 11.57
CA GLY A 82 12.22 -3.99 10.81
C GLY A 82 12.52 -3.92 9.32
N HIS A 83 12.54 -2.72 8.73
CA HIS A 83 12.94 -2.53 7.34
C HIS A 83 14.40 -2.96 7.10
N TYR A 84 15.31 -2.57 7.98
CA TYR A 84 16.72 -2.98 7.88
C TYR A 84 16.90 -4.49 8.09
N ALA A 85 16.10 -5.12 8.94
CA ALA A 85 16.13 -6.56 9.15
C ALA A 85 15.78 -7.33 7.86
N LEU A 86 14.71 -6.91 7.17
CA LEU A 86 14.30 -7.51 5.89
C LEU A 86 15.33 -7.25 4.79
N ALA A 87 15.88 -6.03 4.71
CA ALA A 87 16.92 -5.71 3.77
C ALA A 87 18.20 -6.55 3.98
N GLU A 88 18.60 -6.78 5.23
CA GLU A 88 19.74 -7.66 5.54
C GLU A 88 19.40 -9.13 5.24
N LEU A 89 18.17 -9.59 5.52
CA LEU A 89 17.75 -10.95 5.15
C LEU A 89 17.86 -11.19 3.65
N ALA A 90 17.41 -10.23 2.82
CA ALA A 90 17.55 -10.29 1.38
C ALA A 90 19.01 -10.41 0.93
N ARG A 91 19.91 -9.56 1.47
CA ARG A 91 21.35 -9.65 1.17
C ARG A 91 21.98 -10.99 1.56
N ARG A 92 21.49 -11.61 2.63
CA ARG A 92 21.98 -12.91 3.11
C ARG A 92 21.39 -14.10 2.35
N ARG A 93 20.29 -13.90 1.62
CA ARG A 93 19.54 -14.93 0.90
C ARG A 93 19.19 -14.50 -0.54
N PRO A 94 20.17 -14.09 -1.36
CA PRO A 94 19.91 -13.59 -2.71
C PRO A 94 19.22 -14.67 -3.56
N GLY A 95 18.12 -14.32 -4.22
CA GLY A 95 17.30 -15.24 -5.02
C GLY A 95 16.55 -16.32 -4.22
N GLN A 96 16.70 -16.35 -2.90
CA GLN A 96 16.01 -17.27 -1.99
C GLN A 96 14.99 -16.55 -1.09
N PHE A 97 15.03 -15.22 -1.06
CA PHE A 97 14.10 -14.39 -0.30
C PHE A 97 13.46 -13.35 -1.22
N LEU A 98 12.14 -13.17 -1.09
CA LEU A 98 11.40 -12.14 -1.83
C LEU A 98 10.49 -11.37 -0.88
N THR A 99 10.52 -10.04 -0.93
CA THR A 99 9.61 -9.18 -0.19
C THR A 99 8.54 -8.63 -1.12
N LEU A 100 7.27 -8.94 -0.84
CA LEU A 100 6.09 -8.31 -1.42
C LEU A 100 5.62 -7.20 -0.48
N THR A 101 5.77 -5.94 -0.86
CA THR A 101 5.27 -4.82 -0.07
C THR A 101 4.00 -4.23 -0.67
N GLN A 102 2.98 -4.08 0.19
CA GLN A 102 1.77 -3.33 -0.10
C GLN A 102 1.96 -1.83 0.14
N ASN A 103 3.07 -1.44 0.79
CA ASN A 103 3.36 -0.07 1.13
C ASN A 103 3.86 0.69 -0.10
N VAL A 104 3.54 1.97 -0.14
CA VAL A 104 3.92 2.89 -1.22
C VAL A 104 4.86 3.99 -0.73
N ASP A 105 5.34 3.89 0.51
CA ASP A 105 6.09 4.93 1.23
C ASP A 105 7.60 4.99 0.92
N GLY A 106 8.12 4.02 0.15
CA GLY A 106 9.53 3.95 -0.22
C GLY A 106 10.50 3.61 0.92
N LEU A 107 10.02 3.27 2.13
CA LEU A 107 10.90 3.00 3.28
C LEU A 107 11.75 1.74 3.09
N SER A 108 11.20 0.68 2.50
CA SER A 108 11.96 -0.55 2.20
C SER A 108 13.11 -0.28 1.24
N ALA A 109 12.87 0.46 0.16
CA ALA A 109 13.92 0.84 -0.79
C ALA A 109 15.00 1.68 -0.10
N ARG A 110 14.60 2.65 0.73
CA ARG A 110 15.52 3.50 1.50
C ARG A 110 16.27 2.78 2.63
N ALA A 111 15.78 1.62 3.07
CA ALA A 111 16.54 0.71 3.94
C ALA A 111 17.62 -0.07 3.17
N GLN A 112 17.83 0.24 1.88
CA GLN A 112 18.72 -0.46 0.97
C GLN A 112 18.35 -1.94 0.85
N HIS A 113 17.05 -2.22 0.75
CA HIS A 113 16.56 -3.53 0.33
C HIS A 113 16.94 -3.74 -1.14
N PRO A 114 17.59 -4.86 -1.51
CA PRO A 114 17.88 -5.18 -2.91
C PRO A 114 16.63 -5.07 -3.77
N GLN A 115 16.73 -4.36 -4.89
CA GLN A 115 15.58 -4.05 -5.76
C GLN A 115 15.07 -5.31 -6.47
N GLU A 116 15.98 -6.24 -6.79
CA GLU A 116 15.63 -7.55 -7.31
C GLU A 116 14.78 -8.34 -6.30
N ASP A 117 14.95 -8.18 -5.00
CA ASP A 117 14.21 -8.93 -4.00
C ASP A 117 13.03 -8.15 -3.39
N LEU A 118 12.68 -6.98 -3.97
CA LEU A 118 11.58 -6.12 -3.49
C LEU A 118 10.54 -5.86 -4.58
N LEU A 119 9.32 -6.35 -4.36
CA LEU A 119 8.17 -6.13 -5.24
C LEU A 119 7.17 -5.19 -4.59
N CYS A 120 7.02 -3.98 -5.14
CA CYS A 120 6.03 -2.99 -4.72
C CYS A 120 4.69 -3.27 -5.41
N LEU A 121 3.78 -3.98 -4.75
CA LEU A 121 2.49 -4.39 -5.31
C LEU A 121 1.64 -3.18 -5.73
N HIS A 122 1.62 -2.14 -4.90
CA HIS A 122 0.78 -0.96 -5.07
C HIS A 122 1.50 0.24 -5.67
N GLY A 123 2.69 0.05 -6.26
CA GLY A 123 3.51 1.13 -6.80
C GLY A 123 4.24 1.94 -5.73
N ASP A 124 4.49 3.22 -6.01
CA ASP A 124 5.35 4.07 -5.17
C ASP A 124 4.88 5.54 -5.20
N LEU A 125 4.82 6.19 -4.02
CA LEU A 125 4.46 7.61 -3.86
C LEU A 125 5.40 8.55 -4.61
N PHE A 126 6.64 8.15 -4.85
CA PHE A 126 7.70 8.88 -5.54
C PHE A 126 7.78 8.56 -7.03
N THR A 127 6.78 7.86 -7.56
CA THR A 127 6.58 7.71 -9.00
C THR A 127 5.45 8.61 -9.46
N VAL A 128 5.56 9.17 -10.66
CA VAL A 128 4.47 9.88 -11.35
C VAL A 128 4.27 9.29 -12.75
N LYS A 129 3.01 9.20 -13.21
CA LYS A 129 2.66 8.72 -14.55
C LYS A 129 1.67 9.67 -15.23
N CYS A 130 1.76 9.80 -16.55
CA CYS A 130 0.81 10.59 -17.34
C CYS A 130 -0.57 9.91 -17.38
N THR A 131 -1.64 10.69 -17.32
CA THR A 131 -3.01 10.19 -17.47
C THR A 131 -3.49 10.14 -18.91
N SER A 132 -2.76 10.75 -19.85
CA SER A 132 -3.14 10.73 -21.26
C SER A 132 -2.96 9.34 -21.85
N PHE A 133 -4.01 8.79 -22.46
CA PHE A 133 -4.00 7.44 -23.04
C PHE A 133 -2.97 7.25 -24.17
N MET A 134 -2.52 8.34 -24.81
CA MET A 134 -1.50 8.31 -25.87
C MET A 134 -0.08 8.55 -25.34
N CYS A 135 0.10 8.63 -24.02
CA CYS A 135 1.38 8.97 -23.40
C CYS A 135 1.77 7.94 -22.35
N SER A 136 2.88 7.25 -22.56
CA SER A 136 3.45 6.27 -21.62
C SER A 136 4.42 6.89 -20.61
N TYR A 137 4.47 8.23 -20.51
CA TYR A 137 5.40 8.90 -19.61
C TYR A 137 5.23 8.43 -18.17
N LYS A 138 6.34 7.95 -17.61
CA LYS A 138 6.49 7.55 -16.21
C LYS A 138 7.85 8.05 -15.75
N GLN A 139 7.89 8.61 -14.54
CA GLN A 139 9.13 9.03 -13.90
C GLN A 139 9.14 8.49 -12.47
N GLU A 140 10.21 7.76 -12.13
CA GLU A 140 10.46 7.23 -10.80
C GLU A 140 11.43 8.15 -10.05
N GLY A 141 11.49 8.03 -8.72
CA GLY A 141 12.42 8.81 -7.90
C GLY A 141 12.13 10.32 -7.87
N VAL A 142 10.88 10.73 -8.07
CA VAL A 142 10.45 12.12 -7.97
C VAL A 142 10.33 12.50 -6.49
N LEU A 143 11.41 13.07 -5.95
CA LEU A 143 11.53 13.48 -4.55
C LEU A 143 11.21 14.95 -4.31
N ASP A 144 10.81 15.69 -5.34
CA ASP A 144 10.40 17.09 -5.20
C ASP A 144 9.24 17.22 -4.20
N ASP A 145 9.43 18.11 -3.23
CA ASP A 145 8.47 18.41 -2.19
C ASP A 145 8.48 19.93 -1.93
N PRO A 146 7.47 20.66 -2.44
CA PRO A 146 6.29 20.16 -3.15
C PRO A 146 6.56 19.85 -4.65
N LEU A 147 5.70 19.04 -5.26
CA LEU A 147 5.73 18.75 -6.70
C LEU A 147 5.45 19.99 -7.57
N THR A 148 4.54 20.85 -7.11
CA THR A 148 4.33 22.19 -7.66
C THR A 148 4.16 23.16 -6.50
N PRO A 149 4.46 24.46 -6.67
CA PRO A 149 4.27 25.44 -5.60
C PRO A 149 2.85 25.47 -5.02
N ALA A 150 1.83 25.20 -5.85
CA ALA A 150 0.42 25.17 -5.42
C ALA A 150 0.10 24.02 -4.45
N LEU A 151 0.85 22.91 -4.54
CA LEU A 151 0.69 21.72 -3.70
C LEU A 151 1.53 21.76 -2.42
N LYS A 152 2.10 22.92 -2.06
CA LYS A 152 2.85 23.07 -0.81
C LYS A 152 1.99 22.67 0.39
N VAL A 153 2.49 21.68 1.13
CA VAL A 153 1.98 21.28 2.44
C VAL A 153 2.50 22.30 3.46
N ASP A 154 1.61 22.79 4.32
CA ASP A 154 1.97 23.70 5.39
C ASP A 154 2.50 22.89 6.58
N ASP A 155 3.74 23.16 7.01
CA ASP A 155 4.39 22.41 8.09
C ASP A 155 3.67 22.58 9.43
N GLU A 156 3.03 23.73 9.68
CA GLU A 156 2.24 23.95 10.90
C GLU A 156 0.91 23.17 10.84
N GLU A 157 0.26 23.14 9.68
CA GLU A 157 -0.94 22.32 9.44
C GLU A 157 -0.61 20.83 9.59
N TYR A 158 0.51 20.38 9.00
CA TYR A 158 1.00 19.01 9.12
C TYR A 158 1.32 18.63 10.57
N ALA A 159 2.07 19.48 11.28
CA ALA A 159 2.40 19.25 12.69
C ALA A 159 1.16 19.30 13.61
N ALA A 160 0.10 20.01 13.20
CA ALA A 160 -1.16 20.08 13.92
C ALA A 160 -2.06 18.86 13.72
N ASP A 161 -1.83 18.06 12.67
CA ASP A 161 -2.63 16.88 12.32
C ASP A 161 -2.69 15.89 13.50
N PRO A 162 -3.89 15.53 13.99
CA PRO A 162 -4.07 14.55 15.05
C PRO A 162 -3.41 13.20 14.74
N ASN A 163 -3.42 12.77 13.48
CA ASN A 163 -2.79 11.53 13.05
C ASN A 163 -1.27 11.62 13.16
N TYR A 164 -0.67 12.77 12.81
CA TYR A 164 0.76 13.02 13.03
C TYR A 164 1.13 13.05 14.52
N LYS A 165 0.34 13.74 15.35
CA LYS A 165 0.60 13.86 16.80
C LYS A 165 0.49 12.54 17.54
N LYS A 166 -0.48 11.70 17.20
CA LYS A 166 -0.65 10.37 17.81
C LYS A 166 0.52 9.43 17.50
N LEU A 167 1.11 9.53 16.32
CA LEU A 167 2.17 8.63 15.86
C LEU A 167 3.57 9.05 16.34
N ASN A 168 3.84 10.35 16.48
CA ASN A 168 5.21 10.86 16.67
C ASN A 168 5.55 11.38 18.08
N GLY A 169 4.64 11.31 19.05
CA GLY A 169 4.94 11.62 20.46
C GLY A 169 5.64 12.97 20.71
N GLY A 170 5.50 13.94 19.80
CA GLY A 170 6.11 15.27 19.92
C GLY A 170 7.61 15.40 19.57
N VAL A 171 8.23 14.45 18.86
CA VAL A 171 9.64 14.60 18.45
C VAL A 171 9.77 15.21 17.06
N ALA A 172 10.31 16.43 17.00
CA ALA A 172 10.65 17.11 15.74
C ALA A 172 11.83 16.41 15.04
N THR A 173 11.69 16.09 13.76
CA THR A 173 12.77 15.51 12.95
C THR A 173 13.48 16.58 12.13
N GLU A 174 14.83 16.50 12.15
CA GLU A 174 15.78 17.37 11.44
C GLU A 174 15.62 17.34 9.90
N ASP A 175 16.12 18.42 9.31
CA ASP A 175 16.02 18.95 7.94
C ASP A 175 16.03 17.93 6.78
N SER A 176 15.06 18.07 5.86
CA SER A 176 14.80 17.20 4.71
C SER A 176 15.88 17.30 3.61
N ASP A 177 16.71 18.34 3.65
CA ASP A 177 17.69 18.64 2.61
C ASP A 177 18.95 17.75 2.64
N ALA A 178 19.28 17.13 3.78
CA ALA A 178 20.39 16.18 3.88
C ALA A 178 20.06 14.81 3.24
N LEU A 179 18.77 14.42 3.25
CA LEU A 179 18.31 13.12 2.75
C LEU A 179 18.40 13.03 1.21
N LYS A 180 18.19 14.16 0.51
CA LYS A 180 18.24 14.25 -0.97
C LYS A 180 19.62 13.92 -1.56
N LYS A 181 20.72 14.14 -0.81
CA LYS A 181 22.10 13.95 -1.29
C LYS A 181 22.68 12.55 -1.04
N SER A 182 22.14 11.82 -0.05
CA SER A 182 22.71 10.54 0.41
C SER A 182 22.18 9.31 -0.34
N ILE A 183 20.95 9.37 -0.87
CA ILE A 183 20.24 8.16 -1.32
C ILE A 183 20.64 7.69 -2.73
N PHE A 184 21.08 8.57 -3.62
CA PHE A 184 21.38 8.22 -5.02
C PHE A 184 22.77 8.69 -5.45
N GLY A 185 23.80 7.97 -5.00
CA GLY A 185 25.09 7.97 -5.68
C GLY A 185 24.91 7.53 -7.13
N LYS A 186 25.38 8.36 -8.06
CA LYS A 186 25.21 8.23 -9.53
C LYS A 186 25.44 6.80 -10.05
N GLY A 187 24.37 6.14 -10.47
CA GLY A 187 24.37 5.04 -11.45
C GLY A 187 23.70 5.53 -12.74
N PRO A 188 24.13 5.10 -13.94
CA PRO A 188 23.84 5.80 -15.18
C PRO A 188 22.36 5.77 -15.52
N LEU A 189 21.83 6.95 -15.85
CA LEU A 189 20.59 7.14 -16.59
C LEU A 189 20.71 6.36 -17.90
N MET A 190 19.89 5.32 -18.05
CA MET A 190 19.76 4.62 -19.31
C MET A 190 18.95 5.53 -20.24
N GLU A 191 19.64 6.30 -21.08
CA GLU A 191 19.02 7.00 -22.21
C GLU A 191 18.33 5.95 -23.10
N GLN A 192 17.00 5.97 -23.13
CA GLN A 192 16.26 5.25 -24.15
C GLN A 192 16.55 5.91 -25.48
N ARG A 193 17.34 5.23 -26.32
CA ARG A 193 17.60 5.60 -27.70
C ARG A 193 16.29 5.50 -28.49
N ASP A 194 15.97 6.58 -29.20
CA ASP A 194 14.92 6.65 -30.21
C ASP A 194 15.08 5.52 -31.23
N ALA A 195 14.15 4.56 -31.23
CA ALA A 195 14.00 3.61 -32.32
C ALA A 195 13.12 4.25 -33.40
N GLY A 196 13.77 4.90 -34.35
CA GLY A 196 13.15 5.40 -35.57
C GLY A 196 12.48 4.26 -36.36
N TYR A 197 11.20 4.44 -36.63
CA TYR A 197 10.41 3.59 -37.51
C TYR A 197 10.90 3.81 -38.95
N SER A 198 11.58 2.81 -39.53
CA SER A 198 11.90 2.78 -40.96
C SER A 198 11.03 1.75 -41.66
N SER A 199 10.31 2.23 -42.67
CA SER A 199 9.46 1.47 -43.56
C SER A 199 10.30 0.74 -44.61
N GLY A 200 10.00 -0.54 -44.81
CA GLY A 200 10.50 -1.35 -45.93
C GLY A 200 10.19 -2.81 -45.63
N GLY A 201 9.64 -3.62 -46.51
CA GLY A 201 9.22 -3.51 -47.90
C GLY A 201 8.77 -4.93 -48.26
N LEU A 202 7.61 -5.06 -48.91
CA LEU A 202 7.10 -6.35 -49.39
C LEU A 202 8.12 -7.05 -50.28
N THR A 203 8.35 -8.35 -50.04
CA THR A 203 8.63 -9.31 -51.11
C THR A 203 7.94 -10.63 -50.80
N THR A 204 7.12 -11.05 -51.76
CA THR A 204 6.44 -12.34 -51.89
C THR A 204 7.33 -13.30 -52.67
N THR A 205 7.39 -14.58 -52.29
CA THR A 205 7.51 -15.71 -53.25
C THR A 205 6.95 -16.99 -52.64
N ASP A 206 6.33 -17.78 -53.53
CA ASP A 206 5.47 -18.95 -53.36
C ASP A 206 6.16 -20.26 -52.96
N GLY A 207 5.35 -21.27 -52.60
CA GLY A 207 5.74 -22.68 -52.76
C GLY A 207 4.95 -23.73 -51.95
N LEU A 208 3.93 -24.34 -52.56
CA LEU A 208 3.19 -25.58 -52.19
C LEU A 208 4.13 -26.78 -51.90
N THR A 209 3.83 -27.88 -51.18
CA THR A 209 2.68 -28.83 -51.11
C THR A 209 2.78 -29.79 -49.89
N THR A 210 1.61 -30.29 -49.41
CA THR A 210 1.21 -31.61 -48.80
C THR A 210 2.29 -32.65 -48.44
N ASP A 211 2.26 -33.47 -47.39
CA ASP A 211 1.19 -34.33 -46.83
C ASP A 211 1.72 -34.99 -45.51
N GLY A 212 0.86 -35.57 -44.68
CA GLY A 212 1.27 -36.63 -43.73
C GLY A 212 1.01 -36.41 -42.23
N THR A 213 0.21 -37.30 -41.66
CA THR A 213 -0.34 -37.39 -40.31
C THR A 213 0.63 -37.82 -39.19
N ASP A 214 0.24 -37.48 -37.96
CA ASP A 214 0.43 -38.16 -36.65
C ASP A 214 0.87 -37.12 -35.60
N GLY A 215 0.09 -36.69 -34.61
CA GLY A 215 -0.83 -37.44 -33.76
C GLY A 215 -0.23 -37.52 -32.37
N TYR A 216 -0.38 -36.48 -31.53
CA TYR A 216 -0.40 -36.67 -30.07
C TYR A 216 -1.16 -35.54 -29.35
N SER A 217 -2.11 -36.02 -28.56
CA SER A 217 -3.08 -35.34 -27.70
C SER A 217 -2.42 -34.69 -26.47
N SER A 218 -2.80 -33.45 -26.16
CA SER A 218 -3.45 -33.10 -24.87
C SER A 218 -3.74 -31.60 -24.80
N SER A 219 -4.95 -31.20 -25.17
CA SER A 219 -5.53 -29.90 -24.85
C SER A 219 -6.35 -30.04 -23.56
N SER A 220 -5.87 -29.49 -22.45
CA SER A 220 -6.70 -29.24 -21.26
C SER A 220 -7.30 -27.85 -21.38
N SER A 221 -8.49 -27.78 -21.96
CA SER A 221 -9.38 -26.62 -21.94
C SER A 221 -9.86 -26.39 -20.50
N PHE A 222 -9.63 -25.20 -19.95
CA PHE A 222 -10.28 -24.78 -18.72
C PHE A 222 -11.76 -24.50 -18.99
N PHE A 223 -12.60 -25.39 -18.46
CA PHE A 223 -14.05 -25.26 -18.39
C PHE A 223 -14.41 -24.32 -17.23
N PHE A 224 -15.12 -23.23 -17.52
CA PHE A 224 -15.85 -22.45 -16.52
C PHE A 224 -17.27 -23.04 -16.41
N PRO A 225 -17.76 -23.48 -15.23
CA PRO A 225 -19.16 -23.84 -15.09
C PRO A 225 -20.01 -22.57 -14.95
N ASN A 226 -20.78 -22.28 -15.99
CA ASN A 226 -21.96 -21.42 -15.95
C ASN A 226 -23.05 -22.09 -15.10
N GLY A 227 -23.61 -21.36 -14.15
CA GLY A 227 -24.72 -21.86 -13.34
C GLY A 227 -25.37 -20.80 -12.44
N TYR A 228 -26.03 -19.80 -13.04
CA TYR A 228 -27.05 -19.01 -12.33
C TYR A 228 -28.40 -19.20 -13.02
N ASN A 229 -29.25 -20.03 -12.40
CA ASN A 229 -30.67 -20.13 -12.74
C ASN A 229 -31.43 -18.96 -12.12
N ALA A 230 -32.22 -18.25 -12.93
CA ALA A 230 -33.18 -17.25 -12.48
C ALA A 230 -34.38 -17.93 -11.77
N PRO A 231 -34.90 -17.37 -10.65
CA PRO A 231 -36.11 -17.90 -10.04
C PRO A 231 -37.40 -17.33 -10.67
N PRO A 232 -38.52 -18.06 -10.60
CA PRO A 232 -39.75 -17.74 -11.33
C PRO A 232 -40.61 -16.67 -10.62
N THR A 233 -41.34 -15.94 -11.45
CA THR A 233 -42.31 -14.90 -11.10
C THR A 233 -43.57 -15.46 -10.41
N GLY A 234 -43.97 -14.85 -9.29
CA GLY A 234 -45.37 -14.71 -8.90
C GLY A 234 -45.79 -15.35 -7.56
N ARG A 235 -45.91 -14.54 -6.50
CA ARG A 235 -46.97 -14.70 -5.46
C ARG A 235 -47.20 -13.40 -4.68
N LYS A 236 -48.43 -13.30 -4.16
CA LYS A 236 -49.17 -12.09 -3.78
C LYS A 236 -48.62 -11.35 -2.55
N LYS A 237 -48.76 -10.01 -2.59
CA LYS A 237 -48.50 -9.05 -1.49
C LYS A 237 -49.21 -9.44 -0.19
N LYS A 238 -48.44 -9.49 0.90
CA LYS A 238 -48.88 -9.10 2.24
C LYS A 238 -47.99 -7.93 2.65
N THR A 239 -48.62 -6.82 3.03
CA THR A 239 -47.97 -5.66 3.62
C THR A 239 -47.66 -5.98 5.08
N GLU A 240 -46.37 -6.09 5.41
CA GLU A 240 -45.87 -5.96 6.78
C GLU A 240 -45.14 -4.63 6.87
N GLU A 241 -45.46 -3.85 7.90
CA GLU A 241 -44.78 -2.60 8.25
C GLU A 241 -43.34 -2.95 8.68
N VAL A 242 -42.36 -2.31 8.06
CA VAL A 242 -40.93 -2.48 8.36
C VAL A 242 -40.56 -1.47 9.45
N GLU A 243 -40.10 -1.95 10.60
CA GLU A 243 -39.43 -1.09 11.59
C GLU A 243 -38.06 -0.65 11.07
N PRO A 244 -37.65 0.62 11.27
CA PRO A 244 -36.38 1.13 10.75
C PRO A 244 -35.19 0.44 11.41
N SER A 245 -34.14 0.23 10.61
CA SER A 245 -32.93 -0.48 11.02
C SER A 245 -32.11 0.33 12.04
N VAL A 246 -31.32 -0.36 12.87
CA VAL A 246 -30.49 0.26 13.93
C VAL A 246 -29.58 1.38 13.38
N ILE A 247 -29.14 1.26 12.13
CA ILE A 247 -28.27 2.24 11.45
C ILE A 247 -29.02 3.53 11.08
N GLU A 248 -30.32 3.46 10.81
CA GLU A 248 -31.13 4.66 10.53
C GLU A 248 -31.44 5.42 11.82
N LYS A 249 -31.63 4.70 12.94
CA LYS A 249 -31.80 5.31 14.26
C LYS A 249 -30.53 6.01 14.76
N GLU A 250 -29.36 5.41 14.53
CA GLU A 250 -28.07 6.03 14.89
C GLU A 250 -27.79 7.31 14.07
N LYS A 251 -28.22 7.36 12.80
CA LYS A 251 -28.09 8.56 11.95
C LYS A 251 -29.05 9.68 12.33
N GLU A 252 -30.26 9.34 12.76
CA GLU A 252 -31.23 10.33 13.27
C GLU A 252 -30.78 10.88 14.63
N GLU A 253 -30.20 10.05 15.52
CA GLU A 253 -29.64 10.50 16.80
C GLU A 253 -28.39 11.40 16.63
N GLU A 254 -27.54 11.15 15.62
CA GLU A 254 -26.41 12.04 15.29
C GLU A 254 -26.88 13.38 14.70
N GLN A 255 -27.91 13.39 13.84
CA GLN A 255 -28.48 14.64 13.31
C GLN A 255 -29.18 15.47 14.38
N GLU A 256 -29.89 14.84 15.32
CA GLU A 256 -30.50 15.55 16.45
C GLU A 256 -29.45 16.12 17.42
N GLN A 257 -28.29 15.47 17.57
CA GLN A 257 -27.18 16.01 18.36
C GLN A 257 -26.50 17.20 17.67
N GLU A 258 -26.32 17.17 16.35
CA GLU A 258 -25.77 18.31 15.59
C GLU A 258 -26.72 19.53 15.61
N GLU A 259 -28.03 19.32 15.48
CA GLU A 259 -29.01 20.42 15.59
C GLU A 259 -29.13 20.99 17.01
N GLN A 260 -28.92 20.16 18.05
CA GLN A 260 -28.90 20.62 19.44
C GLN A 260 -27.62 21.41 19.77
N GLU A 261 -26.46 21.02 19.24
CA GLU A 261 -25.21 21.77 19.38
C GLU A 261 -25.25 23.13 18.64
N GLU A 262 -25.86 23.21 17.45
CA GLU A 262 -26.08 24.49 16.75
C GLU A 262 -27.06 25.41 17.50
N GLN A 263 -28.07 24.84 18.15
CA GLN A 263 -29.02 25.60 18.95
C GLN A 263 -28.43 26.08 20.29
N GLU A 264 -27.50 25.34 20.90
CA GLU A 264 -26.76 25.80 22.08
C GLU A 264 -25.75 26.91 21.72
N GLU A 265 -25.07 26.84 20.57
CA GLU A 265 -24.20 27.94 20.09
C GLU A 265 -24.97 29.23 19.76
N SER A 266 -26.24 29.12 19.36
CA SER A 266 -27.09 30.29 19.07
C SER A 266 -27.58 31.03 20.33
N LYS A 267 -27.61 30.38 21.50
CA LYS A 267 -28.10 30.95 22.77
C LYS A 267 -27.03 31.67 23.59
N ASP A 268 -25.76 31.46 23.29
CA ASP A 268 -24.61 32.07 24.01
C ASP A 268 -24.26 33.51 23.54
N ASN A 269 -25.05 34.13 22.65
CA ASN A 269 -24.78 35.47 22.11
C ASN A 269 -25.48 36.64 22.80
N ASN A 270 -26.09 36.44 23.96
CA ASN A 270 -26.63 37.54 24.77
C ASN A 270 -26.30 37.32 26.26
N ASP A 271 -25.05 37.58 26.66
CA ASP A 271 -24.82 38.34 27.90
C ASP A 271 -23.37 38.84 28.02
N SER A 272 -23.26 40.13 28.22
CA SER A 272 -22.03 40.87 28.43
C SER A 272 -21.51 40.69 29.86
N HIS A 273 -20.36 40.03 30.05
CA HIS A 273 -19.30 40.53 30.94
C HIS A 273 -17.99 39.76 30.82
N ALA A 274 -16.90 40.49 31.00
CA ALA A 274 -15.53 40.11 30.73
C ALA A 274 -15.01 38.99 31.63
N HIS A 275 -14.59 37.88 31.04
CA HIS A 275 -13.45 37.07 31.52
C HIS A 275 -12.83 36.31 30.34
N ALA A 276 -11.56 36.62 30.07
CA ALA A 276 -10.77 35.99 29.02
C ALA A 276 -10.57 34.48 29.30
N LYS A 277 -11.38 33.63 28.67
CA LYS A 277 -11.06 32.22 28.43
C LYS A 277 -10.70 32.08 26.95
N LYS A 278 -9.42 31.84 26.65
CA LYS A 278 -8.97 31.40 25.32
C LYS A 278 -9.57 30.00 25.05
N LYS A 279 -10.79 29.94 24.50
CA LYS A 279 -11.31 28.73 23.87
C LYS A 279 -10.47 28.48 22.61
N SER A 280 -9.73 27.37 22.61
CA SER A 280 -8.96 26.89 21.46
C SER A 280 -9.93 26.55 20.32
N ARG A 281 -10.09 27.43 19.33
CA ARG A 281 -10.79 27.10 18.06
C ARG A 281 -10.07 25.92 17.42
N LYS A 282 -10.71 24.75 17.32
CA LYS A 282 -10.21 23.64 16.49
C LYS A 282 -10.05 24.19 15.06
N LYS A 283 -8.80 24.24 14.54
CA LYS A 283 -8.55 24.65 13.15
C LYS A 283 -9.27 23.64 12.24
N LYS A 284 -10.25 24.08 11.47
CA LYS A 284 -10.89 23.29 10.41
C LYS A 284 -9.84 23.10 9.31
N PHE A 285 -9.51 21.86 8.95
CA PHE A 285 -8.61 21.59 7.81
C PHE A 285 -9.35 21.99 6.53
N ILE A 286 -8.87 23.03 5.84
CA ILE A 286 -9.52 23.55 4.63
C ILE A 286 -8.78 22.96 3.41
N THR A 287 -9.50 22.23 2.57
CA THR A 287 -9.02 21.81 1.25
C THR A 287 -8.91 23.05 0.35
N LYS A 288 -7.84 23.12 -0.45
CA LYS A 288 -7.63 24.20 -1.41
C LYS A 288 -8.35 23.85 -2.72
N ASP A 289 -9.01 24.80 -3.35
CA ASP A 289 -9.46 24.65 -4.73
C ASP A 289 -8.30 25.11 -5.65
N ILE A 290 -7.49 24.15 -6.13
CA ILE A 290 -6.30 24.42 -6.93
C ILE A 290 -6.66 24.27 -8.41
N PRO A 291 -6.50 25.33 -9.22
CA PRO A 291 -6.69 25.25 -10.67
C PRO A 291 -5.86 24.13 -11.32
N ILE A 292 -6.47 23.41 -12.25
CA ILE A 292 -5.89 22.21 -12.89
C ILE A 292 -4.57 22.48 -13.62
N ASP A 293 -4.35 23.70 -14.11
CA ASP A 293 -3.13 24.14 -14.78
C ASP A 293 -1.94 24.32 -13.82
N LEU A 294 -2.20 24.46 -12.52
CA LEU A 294 -1.19 24.52 -11.45
C LEU A 294 -0.85 23.15 -10.84
N LEU A 295 -1.57 22.10 -11.24
CA LEU A 295 -1.28 20.72 -10.85
C LEU A 295 -0.14 20.12 -11.70
N PRO A 296 0.52 19.04 -11.26
CA PRO A 296 1.65 18.43 -11.98
C PRO A 296 1.30 18.05 -13.43
N ARG A 297 1.96 18.66 -14.42
CA ARG A 297 1.71 18.41 -15.86
C ARG A 297 2.77 17.51 -16.47
N CYS A 298 2.37 16.70 -17.44
CA CYS A 298 3.30 15.80 -18.11
C CYS A 298 4.33 16.59 -18.95
N PRO A 299 5.63 16.44 -18.69
CA PRO A 299 6.64 17.16 -19.44
C PRO A 299 6.84 16.62 -20.86
N SER A 300 6.36 15.40 -21.16
CA SER A 300 6.47 14.78 -22.48
C SER A 300 5.38 15.28 -23.43
N CYS A 301 4.11 15.01 -23.14
CA CYS A 301 3.01 15.37 -24.04
C CYS A 301 2.45 16.78 -23.82
N LYS A 302 2.80 17.44 -22.71
CA LYS A 302 2.32 18.78 -22.28
C LYS A 302 0.80 18.94 -22.12
N VAL A 303 0.02 17.93 -22.49
CA VAL A 303 -1.45 17.91 -22.42
C VAL A 303 -1.93 17.18 -21.17
N GLY A 304 -1.37 16.00 -20.90
CA GLY A 304 -1.81 15.12 -19.82
C GLY A 304 -1.43 15.66 -18.45
N LEU A 305 -2.33 15.45 -17.49
CA LEU A 305 -2.03 15.63 -16.08
C LEU A 305 -1.16 14.45 -15.61
N LEU A 306 -0.21 14.70 -14.72
CA LEU A 306 0.44 13.61 -14.01
C LEU A 306 -0.48 13.16 -12.88
N ARG A 307 -0.40 11.88 -12.56
CA ARG A 307 -0.95 11.30 -11.33
C ARG A 307 0.13 10.54 -10.56
N PRO A 308 -0.08 10.27 -9.28
CA PRO A 308 0.76 9.37 -8.51
C PRO A 308 0.89 7.99 -9.18
N GLY A 309 2.09 7.44 -9.17
CA GLY A 309 2.46 6.11 -9.67
C GLY A 309 2.10 4.99 -8.70
N VAL A 310 1.01 5.16 -7.96
CA VAL A 310 0.41 4.13 -7.11
C VAL A 310 -0.79 3.50 -7.81
N VAL A 311 -1.08 2.26 -7.43
CA VAL A 311 -2.30 1.55 -7.85
C VAL A 311 -3.45 2.03 -6.97
N TRP A 312 -4.53 2.47 -7.63
CA TRP A 312 -5.75 2.89 -6.96
C TRP A 312 -6.72 1.71 -6.74
N PHE A 313 -7.63 1.86 -5.79
CA PHE A 313 -8.75 0.93 -5.65
C PHE A 313 -9.56 0.93 -6.95
N GLY A 314 -9.92 -0.28 -7.40
CA GLY A 314 -10.53 -0.50 -8.72
C GLY A 314 -9.54 -0.64 -9.89
N GLU A 315 -8.24 -0.35 -9.70
CA GLU A 315 -7.22 -0.64 -10.71
C GLU A 315 -6.62 -2.04 -10.56
N ALA A 316 -6.22 -2.63 -11.68
CA ALA A 316 -5.43 -3.85 -11.68
C ALA A 316 -4.01 -3.58 -11.16
N LEU A 317 -3.47 -4.53 -10.39
CA LEU A 317 -2.05 -4.51 -10.02
C LEU A 317 -1.17 -4.72 -11.27
N PRO A 318 0.09 -4.24 -11.24
CA PRO A 318 0.99 -4.37 -12.38
C PRO A 318 1.26 -5.84 -12.70
N PHE A 319 0.91 -6.26 -13.92
CA PHE A 319 1.01 -7.66 -14.36
C PHE A 319 2.43 -8.23 -14.18
N ASN A 320 3.46 -7.45 -14.52
CA ASN A 320 4.86 -7.88 -14.38
C ASN A 320 5.26 -8.12 -12.91
N VAL A 321 4.66 -7.39 -11.96
CA VAL A 321 4.91 -7.56 -10.53
C VAL A 321 4.22 -8.83 -10.04
N LEU A 322 2.96 -9.04 -10.43
CA LEU A 322 2.21 -10.26 -10.10
C LEU A 322 2.87 -11.50 -10.69
N GLN A 323 3.20 -11.48 -11.98
CA GLN A 323 3.87 -12.60 -12.65
C GLN A 323 5.15 -13.00 -11.92
N ARG A 324 5.95 -12.04 -11.48
CA ARG A 324 7.20 -12.31 -10.76
C ARG A 324 6.96 -12.91 -9.36
N ALA A 325 5.93 -12.45 -8.66
CA ALA A 325 5.53 -13.04 -7.38
C ALA A 325 5.03 -14.47 -7.59
N ASP A 326 4.20 -14.69 -8.60
CA ASP A 326 3.65 -16.00 -8.98
C ASP A 326 4.77 -16.96 -9.40
N ASP A 327 5.71 -16.53 -10.25
CA ASP A 327 6.87 -17.32 -10.66
C ASP A 327 7.71 -17.74 -9.45
N PHE A 328 7.93 -16.82 -8.51
CA PHE A 328 8.66 -17.15 -7.28
C PHE A 328 7.89 -18.17 -6.44
N ILE A 329 6.60 -17.95 -6.17
CA ILE A 329 5.80 -18.86 -5.34
C ILE A 329 5.65 -20.24 -5.98
N THR A 330 5.57 -20.29 -7.31
CA THR A 330 5.28 -21.52 -8.04
C THR A 330 6.51 -22.36 -8.40
N ALA A 331 7.70 -21.74 -8.45
CA ALA A 331 8.95 -22.42 -8.79
C ALA A 331 9.37 -23.51 -7.79
N ASP A 332 10.25 -24.41 -8.26
CA ASP A 332 10.88 -25.46 -7.46
C ASP A 332 12.28 -25.07 -6.96
N PRO A 333 12.65 -25.42 -5.71
CA PRO A 333 11.79 -26.02 -4.68
C PRO A 333 10.69 -25.03 -4.22
N PRO A 334 9.59 -25.48 -3.61
CA PRO A 334 8.52 -24.59 -3.17
C PRO A 334 8.98 -23.61 -2.09
N VAL A 335 8.24 -22.50 -1.95
CA VAL A 335 8.36 -21.60 -0.79
C VAL A 335 7.93 -22.35 0.47
N ASP A 336 8.82 -22.41 1.46
CA ASP A 336 8.63 -23.20 2.69
C ASP A 336 8.33 -22.34 3.94
N LEU A 337 8.40 -21.01 3.79
CA LEU A 337 8.07 -20.06 4.84
C LEU A 337 7.54 -18.74 4.25
N ILE A 338 6.38 -18.29 4.76
CA ILE A 338 5.88 -16.93 4.53
C ILE A 338 5.83 -16.14 5.83
N LEU A 339 6.41 -14.94 5.80
CA LEU A 339 6.35 -13.95 6.87
C LEU A 339 5.24 -12.94 6.55
N VAL A 340 4.25 -12.78 7.41
CA VAL A 340 3.15 -11.81 7.26
C VAL A 340 3.36 -10.69 8.27
N ILE A 341 3.68 -9.48 7.80
CA ILE A 341 4.27 -8.42 8.63
C ILE A 341 3.40 -7.16 8.55
N GLY A 342 2.82 -6.77 9.69
CA GLY A 342 2.10 -5.50 9.82
C GLY A 342 0.96 -5.33 8.82
N THR A 343 0.26 -6.42 8.49
CA THR A 343 -0.88 -6.43 7.56
C THR A 343 -1.97 -7.34 8.08
N SER A 344 -3.22 -6.97 7.77
CA SER A 344 -4.40 -7.80 8.01
C SER A 344 -4.44 -9.04 7.11
N GLY A 345 -3.69 -9.03 6.00
CA GLY A 345 -3.82 -10.05 4.96
C GLY A 345 -5.22 -10.11 4.35
N SER A 346 -5.96 -9.00 4.33
CA SER A 346 -7.36 -8.97 3.85
C SER A 346 -7.51 -8.42 2.42
N VAL A 347 -6.48 -7.75 1.89
CA VAL A 347 -6.53 -7.14 0.56
C VAL A 347 -6.05 -8.15 -0.47
N TRP A 348 -6.92 -8.49 -1.41
CA TRP A 348 -6.60 -9.37 -2.53
C TRP A 348 -5.88 -8.60 -3.63
N PRO A 349 -4.92 -9.24 -4.35
CA PRO A 349 -4.48 -10.64 -4.28
C PRO A 349 -3.42 -10.95 -3.21
N ALA A 350 -2.90 -9.96 -2.49
CA ALA A 350 -1.83 -10.16 -1.51
C ALA A 350 -2.17 -11.21 -0.45
N ALA A 351 -3.42 -11.23 0.02
CA ALA A 351 -3.98 -12.24 0.91
C ALA A 351 -3.81 -13.67 0.38
N GLY A 352 -4.04 -13.90 -0.92
CA GLY A 352 -4.00 -15.21 -1.55
C GLY A 352 -2.62 -15.85 -1.56
N TYR A 353 -1.54 -15.06 -1.52
CA TYR A 353 -0.19 -15.61 -1.45
C TYR A 353 0.07 -16.36 -0.14
N VAL A 354 -0.59 -15.97 0.96
CA VAL A 354 -0.51 -16.70 2.23
C VAL A 354 -1.15 -18.08 2.10
N GLU A 355 -2.33 -18.15 1.48
CA GLU A 355 -3.03 -19.41 1.24
C GLU A 355 -2.23 -20.33 0.32
N GLN A 356 -1.72 -19.80 -0.80
CA GLN A 356 -0.96 -20.58 -1.77
C GLN A 356 0.29 -21.23 -1.15
N VAL A 357 1.04 -20.48 -0.34
CA VAL A 357 2.22 -21.02 0.36
C VAL A 357 1.81 -22.09 1.37
N ALA A 358 0.77 -21.85 2.17
CA ALA A 358 0.28 -22.80 3.16
C ALA A 358 -0.24 -24.10 2.51
N MET A 359 -1.00 -24.00 1.42
CA MET A 359 -1.52 -25.15 0.67
C MET A 359 -0.41 -26.00 0.05
N ARG A 360 0.75 -25.41 -0.25
CA ARG A 360 1.95 -26.11 -0.74
C ARG A 360 2.84 -26.66 0.39
N GLY A 361 2.36 -26.61 1.64
CA GLY A 361 3.05 -27.14 2.82
C GLY A 361 4.03 -26.18 3.48
N GLY A 362 4.13 -24.93 3.01
CA GLY A 362 4.92 -23.89 3.66
C GLY A 362 4.33 -23.46 5.00
N LYS A 363 5.17 -22.95 5.90
CA LYS A 363 4.72 -22.44 7.20
C LYS A 363 4.45 -20.94 7.17
N VAL A 364 3.53 -20.49 8.02
CA VAL A 364 3.14 -19.08 8.16
C VAL A 364 3.67 -18.54 9.48
N ALA A 365 4.30 -17.37 9.45
CA ALA A 365 4.71 -16.62 10.63
C ALA A 365 4.15 -15.18 10.56
N VAL A 366 3.27 -14.82 11.51
CA VAL A 366 2.66 -13.50 11.59
C VAL A 366 3.41 -12.62 12.61
N PHE A 367 3.67 -11.37 12.23
CA PHE A 367 4.27 -10.33 13.06
C PHE A 367 3.36 -9.10 13.02
N ASN A 368 2.54 -8.90 14.04
CA ASN A 368 1.55 -7.82 14.04
C ASN A 368 1.26 -7.31 15.46
N ILE A 369 0.79 -6.07 15.59
CA ILE A 369 0.43 -5.47 16.89
C ILE A 369 -0.75 -6.20 17.54
N ASP A 370 -1.66 -6.69 16.69
CA ASP A 370 -2.82 -7.48 17.06
C ASP A 370 -2.80 -8.76 16.21
N VAL A 371 -2.70 -9.90 16.88
CA VAL A 371 -2.69 -11.24 16.27
C VAL A 371 -4.00 -11.99 16.53
N ASP A 372 -4.84 -11.45 17.41
CA ASP A 372 -6.10 -12.06 17.86
C ASP A 372 -7.31 -11.50 17.11
N GLU A 373 -7.13 -10.48 16.26
CA GLU A 373 -8.16 -10.02 15.33
C GLU A 373 -8.81 -11.21 14.60
N GLU A 374 -10.06 -11.47 14.97
CA GLU A 374 -10.89 -12.51 14.37
C GLU A 374 -11.03 -12.20 12.87
N SER A 375 -10.73 -13.19 12.01
CA SER A 375 -10.87 -13.19 10.53
C SER A 375 -9.67 -12.82 9.64
N SER A 376 -8.42 -12.87 10.13
CA SER A 376 -7.26 -12.87 9.23
C SER A 376 -6.98 -14.28 8.66
N ILE A 377 -6.88 -14.41 7.33
CA ILE A 377 -6.55 -15.67 6.64
C ILE A 377 -5.28 -16.30 7.23
N ALA A 378 -4.26 -15.49 7.52
CA ALA A 378 -3.01 -15.97 8.10
C ALA A 378 -3.23 -16.56 9.50
N THR A 379 -4.04 -15.90 10.33
CA THR A 379 -4.36 -16.34 11.68
C THR A 379 -5.13 -17.67 11.68
N ASP A 380 -6.09 -17.82 10.76
CA ASP A 380 -6.87 -19.06 10.60
C ASP A 380 -6.02 -20.23 10.08
N LEU A 381 -5.11 -19.96 9.14
CA LEU A 381 -4.14 -20.96 8.66
C LEU A 381 -3.20 -21.41 9.78
N ILE A 382 -2.76 -20.51 10.66
CA ILE A 382 -1.91 -20.89 11.80
C ILE A 382 -2.68 -21.73 12.83
N LYS A 383 -3.97 -21.41 13.09
CA LYS A 383 -4.82 -22.19 13.99
C LYS A 383 -4.97 -23.64 13.52
N ASN A 384 -5.11 -23.85 12.21
CA ASN A 384 -5.44 -25.16 11.63
C ASN A 384 -4.21 -25.95 11.12
N GLY A 385 -3.18 -25.29 10.58
CA GLY A 385 -2.03 -25.91 9.92
C GLY A 385 -0.69 -25.80 10.67
N GLY A 386 -0.69 -25.09 11.80
CA GLY A 386 0.50 -24.80 12.60
C GLY A 386 1.39 -23.71 11.96
N GLY A 387 2.06 -22.94 12.81
CA GLY A 387 2.86 -21.78 12.44
C GLY A 387 3.08 -20.89 13.67
N TRP A 388 3.55 -19.66 13.43
CA TRP A 388 3.89 -18.72 14.50
C TRP A 388 3.11 -17.43 14.42
N ALA A 389 2.78 -16.87 15.58
CA ALA A 389 2.23 -15.54 15.72
C ALA A 389 3.00 -14.81 16.82
N PHE A 390 3.61 -13.68 16.45
CA PHE A 390 4.36 -12.82 17.34
C PHE A 390 3.65 -11.48 17.47
N GLN A 391 3.02 -11.28 18.62
CA GLN A 391 2.31 -10.05 18.92
C GLN A 391 3.27 -8.94 19.35
N GLY A 392 3.13 -7.77 18.72
CA GLY A 392 3.85 -6.55 19.08
C GLY A 392 4.39 -5.80 17.87
N ASP A 393 5.23 -4.80 18.13
CA ASP A 393 5.83 -3.98 17.08
C ASP A 393 6.83 -4.79 16.23
N ALA A 394 6.53 -4.92 14.94
CA ALA A 394 7.40 -5.60 13.97
C ALA A 394 8.81 -5.00 13.91
N ALA A 395 8.98 -3.70 14.16
CA ALA A 395 10.28 -3.06 14.22
C ALA A 395 11.16 -3.61 15.36
N GLU A 396 10.58 -4.08 16.45
CA GLU A 396 11.32 -4.64 17.58
C GLU A 396 11.42 -6.17 17.53
N ILE A 397 10.42 -6.85 16.94
CA ILE A 397 10.38 -8.31 16.88
C ILE A 397 11.24 -8.85 15.74
N LEU A 398 11.14 -8.28 14.52
CA LEU A 398 11.83 -8.82 13.34
C LEU A 398 13.35 -8.94 13.51
N PRO A 399 14.08 -7.97 14.09
CA PRO A 399 15.52 -8.12 14.33
C PRO A 399 15.87 -9.36 15.16
N LYS A 400 15.04 -9.70 16.15
CA LYS A 400 15.25 -10.88 17.02
C LYS A 400 14.85 -12.16 16.30
N ALA A 401 13.70 -12.14 15.62
CA ALA A 401 13.19 -13.28 14.88
C ALA A 401 14.16 -13.72 13.77
N LEU A 402 14.75 -12.75 13.06
CA LEU A 402 15.62 -13.01 11.92
C LEU A 402 17.10 -13.18 12.28
N GLU A 403 17.45 -12.99 13.55
CA GLU A 403 18.84 -13.01 14.08
C GLU A 403 19.68 -14.20 13.61
N PRO A 404 19.17 -15.46 13.52
CA PRO A 404 19.99 -16.59 13.08
C PRO A 404 20.60 -16.44 11.68
N ILE A 405 19.96 -15.65 10.81
CA ILE A 405 20.43 -15.40 9.44
C ILE A 405 21.13 -14.04 9.34
N ILE A 406 20.55 -13.00 9.93
CA ILE A 406 21.03 -11.62 9.75
C ILE A 406 22.09 -11.21 10.78
N GLY A 407 22.25 -11.99 11.85
CA GLY A 407 23.04 -11.64 13.03
C GLY A 407 22.42 -10.49 13.83
N THR A 408 23.16 -9.96 14.81
CA THR A 408 22.71 -8.78 15.54
C THR A 408 22.78 -7.54 14.63
N LEU A 409 21.64 -6.90 14.36
CA LEU A 409 21.62 -5.63 13.64
C LEU A 409 22.41 -4.57 14.42
N ARG A 410 23.53 -4.13 13.85
CA ARG A 410 24.29 -3.01 14.39
C ARG A 410 23.53 -1.72 14.09
N PRO A 411 23.54 -0.73 15.00
CA PRO A 411 23.01 0.60 14.67
C PRO A 411 23.73 1.10 13.41
N HIS A 412 22.96 1.48 12.38
CA HIS A 412 23.53 2.07 11.18
C HIS A 412 24.38 3.27 11.60
N ARG A 413 25.71 3.20 11.39
CA ARG A 413 26.55 4.39 11.46
C ARG A 413 25.99 5.36 10.43
N LYS A 414 25.60 6.56 10.88
CA LYS A 414 25.32 7.69 9.98
C LYS A 414 26.56 7.83 9.08
N TYR A 415 26.41 7.57 7.79
CA TYR A 415 27.43 7.85 6.78
C TYR A 415 27.27 9.28 6.30
#